data_AF-X5YNU8-F1
#
_entry.id   AF-X5YNU8-F1
#
_cell.length_a   1.000
_cell.length_b   1.000
_cell.length_c   1.000
_cell.angle_alpha   90.00
_cell.angle_beta   90.00
_cell.angle_gamma   90.00
#
_symmetry.space_group_name_H-M   'P 1'
#
loop_
_entity.id
_entity.type
_entity.pdbx_description
1 polymer ?
#
loop_
_entity_poly.entity_id
_entity_poly.type
_entity_poly.pdbx_seq_one_letter_code
_entity_poly.pdbx_strand_id
1 'polypeptide(L)'
;MSLQKLHPEQVDDTRRLAYSTFAPALIGSLTKRLARCQGVKELGALEKSLIRLIEDSDVDGPQAEAMKEFAIELVVSTISEARAHPDTKSDVEAVGERRAEGRSENPQTLEEQLQSGLEDSFPASDPPAVVSTAISGGSKDLVGTDEVLRRKKEAAQRKQEKADAG
;
A
#
# COMPACT_ATOMS: atom_id res chain seq x y z
N MET A 1 -40.34 18.17 -9.01
CA MET A 1 -41.10 17.84 -10.24
C MET A 1 -41.79 16.50 -10.00
N SER A 2 -43.13 16.46 -9.96
CA SER A 2 -43.88 15.23 -9.65
C SER A 2 -44.00 14.37 -10.92
N LEU A 3 -43.67 13.08 -10.82
CA LEU A 3 -43.88 12.09 -11.91
C LEU A 3 -45.33 12.09 -12.40
N GLN A 4 -46.28 12.51 -11.56
CA GLN A 4 -47.71 12.63 -11.87
C GLN A 4 -48.05 13.70 -12.91
N LYS A 5 -47.09 14.56 -13.29
CA LYS A 5 -47.29 15.61 -14.31
C LYS A 5 -46.85 15.20 -15.71
N LEU A 6 -46.22 14.03 -15.86
CA LEU A 6 -45.77 13.51 -17.16
C LEU A 6 -46.91 12.73 -17.84
N HIS A 7 -47.00 12.85 -19.15
CA HIS A 7 -47.90 12.01 -19.94
C HIS A 7 -47.49 10.54 -19.80
N PRO A 8 -48.42 9.56 -19.72
CA PRO A 8 -48.09 8.15 -19.49
C PRO A 8 -47.02 7.59 -20.46
N GLU A 9 -47.10 7.91 -21.75
CA GLU A 9 -46.08 7.51 -22.73
C GLU A 9 -44.70 8.14 -22.45
N GLN A 10 -44.67 9.37 -21.96
CA GLN A 10 -43.42 10.04 -21.59
C GLN A 10 -42.82 9.47 -20.30
N VAL A 11 -43.61 8.83 -19.44
CA VAL A 11 -43.11 8.23 -18.20
C VAL A 11 -42.18 7.07 -18.52
N ASP A 12 -42.54 6.18 -19.44
CA ASP A 12 -41.73 5.02 -19.76
C ASP A 12 -40.44 5.41 -20.51
N ASP A 13 -40.51 6.35 -21.44
CA ASP A 13 -39.33 6.92 -22.11
C ASP A 13 -38.40 7.63 -21.12
N THR A 14 -38.97 8.45 -20.23
CA THR A 14 -38.20 9.13 -19.17
C THR A 14 -37.57 8.13 -18.21
N ARG A 15 -38.28 7.05 -17.86
CA ARG A 15 -37.76 5.98 -17.01
C ARG A 15 -36.60 5.27 -17.68
N ARG A 16 -36.75 4.87 -18.95
CA ARG A 16 -35.69 4.23 -19.73
C ARG A 16 -34.46 5.13 -19.82
N LEU A 17 -34.64 6.41 -20.11
CA LEU A 17 -33.55 7.39 -20.17
C LEU A 17 -32.87 7.58 -18.81
N ALA A 18 -33.63 7.64 -17.72
CA ALA A 18 -33.07 7.74 -16.38
C ALA A 18 -32.21 6.51 -16.05
N TYR A 19 -32.68 5.31 -16.37
CA TYR A 19 -31.92 4.08 -16.14
C TYR A 19 -30.65 4.03 -16.99
N SER A 20 -30.74 4.32 -18.29
CA SER A 20 -29.54 4.31 -19.15
C SER A 20 -28.51 5.38 -18.76
N THR A 21 -28.95 6.52 -18.23
CA THR A 21 -28.07 7.63 -17.84
C THR A 21 -27.42 7.40 -16.46
N PHE A 22 -28.22 7.01 -15.48
CA PHE A 22 -27.77 6.98 -14.08
C PHE A 22 -27.35 5.59 -13.59
N ALA A 23 -27.87 4.50 -14.16
CA ALA A 23 -27.56 3.16 -13.65
C ALA A 23 -26.05 2.85 -13.70
N PRO A 24 -25.30 3.12 -14.78
CA PRO A 24 -23.86 2.85 -14.80
C PRO A 24 -23.10 3.60 -13.69
N ALA A 25 -23.42 4.88 -13.48
CA ALA A 25 -22.78 5.70 -12.46
C ALA A 25 -23.12 5.23 -11.02
N LEU A 26 -24.37 4.83 -10.79
CA LEU A 26 -24.83 4.31 -9.51
C LEU A 26 -24.20 2.95 -9.20
N ILE A 27 -24.21 2.02 -10.17
CA ILE A 27 -23.59 0.70 -10.04
C ILE A 27 -22.09 0.86 -9.77
N GLY A 28 -21.39 1.69 -10.54
CA GLY A 28 -19.98 1.98 -10.31
C GLY A 28 -19.67 2.54 -8.93
N SER A 29 -20.50 3.47 -8.44
CA SER A 29 -20.33 4.05 -7.10
C SER A 29 -20.57 3.03 -5.98
N LEU A 30 -21.60 2.19 -6.13
CA LEU A 30 -21.91 1.12 -5.17
C LEU A 30 -20.82 0.05 -5.15
N THR A 31 -20.35 -0.40 -6.31
CA THR A 31 -19.28 -1.40 -6.44
C THR A 31 -17.98 -0.89 -5.85
N LYS A 32 -17.59 0.36 -6.10
CA LYS A 32 -16.40 0.98 -5.45
C LYS A 32 -16.53 1.02 -3.94
N ARG A 33 -17.72 1.36 -3.42
CA ARG A 33 -17.96 1.37 -1.98
C ARG A 33 -17.87 -0.04 -1.38
N LEU A 34 -18.41 -1.04 -2.07
CA LEU A 34 -18.29 -2.43 -1.66
C LEU A 34 -16.83 -2.91 -1.67
N ALA A 35 -16.07 -2.54 -2.70
CA ALA A 35 -14.64 -2.86 -2.85
C ALA A 35 -13.80 -2.34 -1.67
N ARG A 36 -14.10 -1.13 -1.20
CA ARG A 36 -13.48 -0.54 -0.01
C ARG A 36 -13.79 -1.31 1.27
N CYS A 37 -14.94 -1.98 1.37
CA CYS A 37 -15.38 -2.63 2.61
C CYS A 37 -15.01 -4.12 2.66
N GLN A 38 -15.23 -4.84 1.55
CA GLN A 38 -15.24 -6.31 1.52
C GLN A 38 -13.95 -6.93 0.97
N GLY A 39 -13.22 -6.21 0.11
CA GLY A 39 -12.01 -6.73 -0.53
C GLY A 39 -12.26 -7.48 -1.85
N VAL A 40 -11.19 -7.93 -2.50
CA VAL A 40 -11.22 -8.37 -3.91
C VAL A 40 -11.83 -9.76 -4.11
N LYS A 41 -11.69 -10.68 -3.16
CA LYS A 41 -12.34 -12.02 -3.17
C LYS A 41 -13.86 -11.91 -3.26
N GLU A 42 -14.46 -11.10 -2.40
CA GLU A 42 -15.92 -10.88 -2.38
C GLU A 42 -16.41 -10.21 -3.66
N LEU A 43 -15.61 -9.31 -4.25
CA LEU A 43 -15.91 -8.75 -5.57
C LEU A 43 -15.91 -9.82 -6.67
N GLY A 44 -15.04 -10.82 -6.59
CA GLY A 44 -15.04 -11.97 -7.50
C GLY A 44 -16.26 -12.87 -7.36
N ALA A 45 -16.72 -13.09 -6.13
CA ALA A 45 -17.96 -13.81 -5.90
C ALA A 45 -19.17 -13.05 -6.44
N LEU A 46 -19.22 -11.73 -6.21
CA LEU A 46 -20.28 -10.86 -6.73
C LEU A 46 -20.32 -10.86 -8.26
N GLU A 47 -19.18 -10.69 -8.93
CA GLU A 47 -19.07 -10.70 -10.39
C GLU A 47 -19.68 -11.97 -10.99
N LYS A 48 -19.28 -13.15 -10.49
CA LYS A 48 -19.81 -14.44 -10.93
C LYS A 48 -21.31 -14.57 -10.69
N SER A 49 -21.80 -14.10 -9.53
CA SER A 49 -23.23 -14.15 -9.20
C SER A 49 -24.07 -13.27 -10.14
N LEU A 50 -23.56 -12.09 -10.51
CA LEU A 50 -24.26 -11.17 -11.41
C LEU A 50 -24.26 -11.66 -12.86
N ILE A 51 -23.13 -12.21 -13.33
CA ILE A 51 -23.05 -12.82 -14.67
C ILE A 51 -24.06 -13.96 -14.78
N ARG A 52 -24.07 -14.88 -13.79
CA ARG A 52 -25.03 -15.98 -13.76
C ARG A 52 -26.48 -15.50 -13.74
N LEU A 53 -26.78 -14.45 -12.96
CA LEU A 53 -28.12 -13.85 -12.95
C LEU A 53 -28.53 -13.37 -14.35
N ILE A 54 -27.63 -12.74 -15.10
CA ILE A 54 -27.90 -12.25 -16.46
C ILE A 54 -28.07 -13.41 -17.44
N GLU A 55 -27.21 -14.42 -17.36
CA GLU A 55 -27.30 -15.64 -18.18
C GLU A 55 -28.65 -16.34 -17.97
N ASP A 56 -29.05 -16.52 -16.70
CA ASP A 56 -30.28 -17.20 -16.29
C ASP A 56 -31.55 -16.34 -16.49
N SER A 57 -31.42 -15.05 -16.82
CA SER A 57 -32.56 -14.15 -17.02
C SER A 57 -33.34 -14.50 -18.30
N ASP A 58 -34.66 -14.60 -18.18
CA ASP A 58 -35.54 -14.79 -19.33
C ASP A 58 -35.79 -13.44 -20.01
N VAL A 59 -35.23 -13.28 -21.21
CA VAL A 59 -35.26 -12.04 -21.98
C VAL A 59 -35.74 -12.37 -23.38
N ASP A 60 -36.93 -11.86 -23.70
CA ASP A 60 -37.51 -12.02 -25.03
C ASP A 60 -37.02 -10.95 -26.01
N GLY A 61 -36.84 -11.35 -27.26
CA GLY A 61 -36.68 -10.43 -28.39
C GLY A 61 -35.45 -10.69 -29.26
N PRO A 62 -35.40 -10.07 -30.45
CA PRO A 62 -34.36 -10.32 -31.45
C PRO A 62 -32.95 -9.90 -31.01
N GLN A 63 -32.82 -9.07 -29.98
CA GLN A 63 -31.53 -8.63 -29.44
C GLN A 63 -31.27 -9.15 -28.02
N ALA A 64 -31.98 -10.19 -27.55
CA ALA A 64 -31.83 -10.71 -26.19
C ALA A 64 -30.39 -11.09 -25.85
N GLU A 65 -29.72 -11.85 -26.71
CA GLU A 65 -28.32 -12.26 -26.51
C GLU A 65 -27.37 -11.07 -26.45
N ALA A 66 -27.47 -10.14 -27.41
CA ALA A 66 -26.65 -8.93 -27.40
C ALA A 66 -26.89 -8.09 -26.14
N MET A 67 -28.13 -8.02 -25.64
CA MET A 67 -28.45 -7.30 -24.41
C MET A 67 -27.81 -7.97 -23.19
N LYS A 68 -27.78 -9.31 -23.13
CA LYS A 68 -27.05 -10.05 -22.09
C LYS A 68 -25.55 -9.82 -22.17
N GLU A 69 -24.97 -9.84 -23.37
CA GLU A 69 -23.54 -9.55 -23.57
C GLU A 69 -23.16 -8.16 -23.07
N PHE A 70 -23.91 -7.12 -23.45
CA PHE A 70 -23.66 -5.76 -22.95
C PHE A 70 -23.85 -5.63 -21.43
N ALA A 71 -24.81 -6.35 -20.85
CA ALA A 71 -25.00 -6.36 -19.40
C ALA A 71 -23.82 -7.06 -18.68
N ILE A 72 -23.31 -8.16 -19.23
CA ILE A 72 -22.11 -8.84 -18.72
C ILE A 72 -20.90 -7.93 -18.84
N GLU A 73 -20.71 -7.25 -19.97
CA GLU A 73 -19.63 -6.28 -20.17
C GLU A 73 -19.67 -5.16 -19.12
N LEU A 74 -20.86 -4.62 -18.84
CA LEU A 74 -21.05 -3.61 -17.79
C LEU A 74 -20.61 -4.13 -16.42
N VAL A 75 -20.98 -5.37 -16.07
CA VAL A 75 -20.58 -6.01 -14.80
C VAL A 75 -19.06 -6.16 -14.73
N VAL A 76 -18.46 -6.78 -15.74
CA VAL A 76 -17.01 -7.06 -15.78
C VAL A 76 -16.21 -5.76 -15.72
N SER A 77 -16.59 -4.77 -16.53
CA SER A 77 -15.92 -3.47 -16.58
C SER A 77 -16.02 -2.74 -15.24
N THR A 78 -17.21 -2.72 -14.64
CA THR A 78 -17.40 -2.04 -13.35
C THR A 78 -16.62 -2.69 -12.21
N ILE A 79 -16.57 -4.03 -12.17
CA ILE A 79 -15.82 -4.77 -11.16
C ILE A 79 -14.32 -4.57 -11.37
N SER A 80 -13.84 -4.63 -12.63
CA SER A 80 -12.44 -4.41 -12.99
C SER A 80 -11.96 -3.01 -12.57
N GLU A 81 -12.74 -1.98 -12.91
CA GLU A 81 -12.45 -0.59 -12.51
C GLU A 81 -12.43 -0.41 -10.99
N ALA A 82 -13.36 -1.05 -10.28
CA ALA A 82 -13.39 -1.00 -8.82
C ALA A 82 -12.15 -1.68 -8.23
N ARG A 83 -11.72 -2.84 -8.74
CA ARG A 83 -10.51 -3.54 -8.27
C ARG A 83 -9.24 -2.72 -8.50
N ALA A 84 -9.17 -1.98 -9.60
CA ALA A 84 -8.02 -1.13 -9.94
C ALA A 84 -7.93 0.16 -9.11
N HIS A 85 -8.98 0.50 -8.33
CA HIS A 85 -9.03 1.75 -7.58
C HIS A 85 -8.07 1.71 -6.36
N PRO A 86 -7.28 2.77 -6.09
CA PRO A 86 -6.29 2.78 -5.00
C PRO A 86 -6.89 2.58 -3.60
N ASP A 87 -8.12 3.04 -3.38
CA ASP A 87 -8.84 2.86 -2.11
C ASP A 87 -9.40 1.44 -1.90
N THR A 88 -9.27 0.54 -2.88
CA THR A 88 -9.83 -0.80 -2.76
C THR A 88 -9.10 -1.58 -1.68
N LYS A 89 -9.88 -2.22 -0.80
CA LYS A 89 -9.34 -3.01 0.29
C LYS A 89 -8.59 -4.19 -0.30
N SER A 90 -7.27 -4.23 -0.09
CA SER A 90 -6.50 -5.44 -0.36
C SER A 90 -7.00 -6.53 0.57
N ASP A 91 -7.17 -7.74 0.05
CA ASP A 91 -7.43 -8.90 0.89
C ASP A 91 -6.21 -9.08 1.78
N VAL A 92 -6.35 -8.80 3.07
CA VAL A 92 -5.28 -8.99 4.02
C VAL A 92 -5.07 -10.50 4.13
N GLU A 93 -3.95 -10.97 3.60
CA GLU A 93 -3.52 -12.36 3.75
C GLU A 93 -3.55 -12.75 5.23
N ALA A 94 -3.94 -13.99 5.48
CA ALA A 94 -4.10 -14.49 6.84
C ALA A 94 -2.78 -14.25 7.59
N VAL A 95 -2.84 -13.91 8.88
CA VAL A 95 -1.62 -13.67 9.69
C VAL A 95 -0.63 -14.86 9.61
N GLY A 96 -1.14 -16.06 9.28
CA GLY A 96 -0.36 -17.24 8.92
C GLY A 96 0.63 -17.03 7.78
N GLU A 97 0.19 -16.40 6.70
CA GLU A 97 0.93 -16.22 5.44
C GLU A 97 1.95 -15.06 5.53
N ARG A 98 1.81 -14.18 6.53
CA ARG A 98 2.75 -13.08 6.81
C ARG A 98 3.97 -13.49 7.64
N ARG A 99 4.09 -14.76 8.02
CA ARG A 99 5.29 -15.25 8.73
C ARG A 99 6.38 -15.56 7.72
N ALA A 100 7.56 -15.01 7.94
CA ALA A 100 8.75 -15.45 7.21
C ALA A 100 9.00 -16.93 7.50
N GLU A 101 9.27 -17.72 6.47
CA GLU A 101 9.65 -19.13 6.61
C GLU A 101 10.85 -19.24 7.56
N GLY A 102 10.76 -20.12 8.57
CA GLY A 102 11.81 -20.31 9.58
C GLY A 102 11.72 -19.44 10.84
N ARG A 103 10.75 -18.51 10.93
CA ARG A 103 10.49 -17.75 12.15
C ARG A 103 9.89 -18.65 13.25
N SER A 104 10.50 -18.66 14.42
CA SER A 104 10.03 -19.46 15.55
C SER A 104 8.69 -18.96 16.12
N GLU A 105 7.81 -19.89 16.52
CA GLU A 105 6.54 -19.58 17.20
C GLU A 105 6.69 -19.38 18.71
N ASN A 106 7.75 -19.93 19.30
CA ASN A 106 8.04 -19.77 20.72
C ASN A 106 8.67 -18.39 20.96
N PRO A 107 8.14 -17.58 21.89
CA PRO A 107 8.59 -16.20 22.13
C PRO A 107 10.06 -16.09 22.54
N GLN A 108 10.60 -17.07 23.28
CA GLN A 108 11.99 -17.05 23.74
C GLN A 108 12.97 -17.21 22.57
N THR A 109 12.73 -18.22 21.74
CA THR A 109 13.55 -18.48 20.54
C THR A 109 13.35 -17.42 19.46
N LEU A 110 12.18 -16.78 19.41
CA LEU A 110 11.95 -15.63 18.53
C LEU A 110 12.81 -14.42 18.93
N GLU A 111 12.93 -14.14 20.23
CA GLU A 111 13.75 -13.02 20.72
C GLU A 111 15.24 -13.23 20.40
N GLU A 112 15.72 -14.46 20.56
CA GLU A 112 17.08 -14.85 20.17
C GLU A 112 17.31 -14.72 18.65
N GLN A 113 16.37 -15.19 17.82
CA GLN A 113 16.44 -15.06 16.36
C GLN A 113 16.44 -13.59 15.92
N LEU A 114 15.66 -12.73 16.56
CA LEU A 114 15.62 -11.29 16.27
C LEU A 114 16.96 -10.64 16.61
N GLN A 115 17.52 -10.95 17.77
CA GLN A 115 18.80 -10.42 18.21
C GLN A 115 19.95 -10.83 17.28
N SER A 116 20.04 -12.12 16.94
CA SER A 116 21.06 -12.64 16.02
C SER A 116 20.95 -12.04 14.61
N GLY A 117 19.73 -11.91 14.06
CA GLY A 117 19.54 -11.32 12.73
C GLY A 117 19.84 -9.81 12.67
N LEU A 118 19.66 -9.10 13.79
CA LEU A 118 20.06 -7.70 13.93
C LEU A 118 21.58 -7.56 13.96
N GLU A 119 22.28 -8.44 14.68
CA GLU A 119 23.75 -8.43 14.78
C GLU A 119 24.44 -8.60 13.41
N ASP A 120 23.90 -9.46 12.54
CA ASP A 120 24.43 -9.70 11.19
C ASP A 120 24.04 -8.62 10.15
N SER A 121 23.00 -7.84 10.43
CA SER A 121 22.51 -6.77 9.52
C SER A 121 23.18 -5.41 9.75
N PHE A 122 24.01 -5.29 10.79
CA PHE A 122 24.84 -4.10 10.98
C PHE A 122 26.21 -4.32 10.34
N PRO A 123 26.50 -3.71 9.18
CA PRO A 123 27.88 -3.53 8.78
C PRO A 123 28.54 -2.62 9.82
N ALA A 124 29.41 -3.19 10.65
CA ALA A 124 30.46 -2.38 11.24
C ALA A 124 31.32 -1.84 10.08
N SER A 125 31.14 -0.56 9.75
CA SER A 125 31.89 0.26 8.77
C SER A 125 31.17 0.52 7.45
N ASP A 126 30.26 1.50 7.42
CA ASP A 126 30.41 2.49 6.35
C ASP A 126 31.82 3.08 6.52
N PRO A 127 32.73 2.98 5.53
CA PRO A 127 34.00 3.67 5.63
C PRO A 127 33.72 5.16 5.85
N PRO A 128 34.49 5.86 6.68
CA PRO A 128 34.27 7.28 6.90
C PRO A 128 34.24 7.98 5.53
N ALA A 129 33.14 8.69 5.25
CA ALA A 129 32.98 9.43 4.02
C ALA A 129 34.11 10.47 3.91
N VAL A 130 35.11 10.19 3.05
CA VAL A 130 36.21 11.11 2.79
C VAL A 130 35.66 12.26 1.93
N VAL A 131 35.30 13.36 2.59
CA VAL A 131 35.00 14.63 1.90
C VAL A 131 36.33 15.33 1.62
N SER A 132 36.87 15.12 0.41
CA SER A 132 37.99 15.93 -0.09
C SER A 132 37.51 17.35 -0.34
N THR A 133 37.70 18.26 0.63
CA THR A 133 37.57 19.69 0.37
C THR A 133 38.73 20.13 -0.52
N ALA A 134 38.43 20.76 -1.66
CA ALA A 134 39.40 21.29 -2.63
C ALA A 134 40.19 22.52 -2.14
N ILE A 135 40.54 22.58 -0.85
CA ILE A 135 41.37 23.63 -0.29
C ILE A 135 42.83 23.16 -0.41
N SER A 136 43.53 23.67 -1.42
CA SER A 136 44.98 23.48 -1.56
C SER A 136 45.69 24.15 -0.38
N GLY A 137 46.06 23.37 0.63
CA GLY A 137 46.70 23.90 1.83
C GLY A 137 47.20 22.81 2.77
N GLY A 138 48.35 22.21 2.43
CA GLY A 138 49.23 21.47 3.34
C GLY A 138 48.67 20.17 3.90
N SER A 139 49.33 19.04 3.62
CA SER A 139 49.05 17.76 4.29
C SER A 139 49.20 17.91 5.81
N LYS A 140 48.09 17.99 6.53
CA LYS A 140 48.11 17.83 7.99
C LYS A 140 48.27 16.35 8.27
N ASP A 141 49.34 16.01 8.97
CA ASP A 141 49.57 14.65 9.43
C ASP A 141 48.37 14.20 10.28
N LEU A 142 47.66 13.16 9.81
CA LEU A 142 46.46 12.67 10.47
C LEU A 142 46.88 11.92 11.73
N VAL A 143 46.86 12.63 12.86
CA VAL A 143 47.15 12.04 14.17
C VAL A 143 45.91 11.31 14.67
N GLY A 144 46.03 10.01 14.94
CA GLY A 144 44.94 9.18 15.43
C GLY A 144 44.35 9.67 16.76
N THR A 145 43.05 9.38 16.98
CA THR A 145 42.27 9.86 18.12
C THR A 145 42.91 9.52 19.46
N ASP A 146 43.51 8.33 19.60
CA ASP A 146 44.17 7.89 20.84
C ASP A 146 45.39 8.75 21.19
N GLU A 147 46.17 9.15 20.17
CA GLU A 147 47.34 10.02 20.36
C GLU A 147 46.92 11.44 20.75
N VAL A 148 45.78 11.94 20.21
CA VAL A 148 45.21 13.23 20.63
C VAL A 148 44.73 13.19 22.08
N LEU A 149 44.06 12.10 22.47
CA LEU A 149 43.58 11.90 23.85
C LEU A 149 44.75 11.78 24.83
N ARG A 150 45.81 11.05 24.46
CA ARG A 150 47.03 10.94 25.25
C ARG A 150 47.68 12.31 25.48
N ARG A 151 47.88 13.08 24.41
CA ARG A 151 48.46 14.44 24.50
C ARG A 151 47.61 15.38 25.34
N LYS A 152 46.27 15.28 25.26
CA LYS A 152 45.36 16.06 26.12
C LYS A 152 45.52 15.70 27.60
N LYS A 153 45.62 14.41 27.93
CA LYS A 153 45.83 13.96 29.32
C LYS A 153 47.17 14.44 29.87
N GLU A 154 48.25 14.32 29.10
CA GLU A 154 49.58 14.79 29.48
C GLU A 154 49.63 16.32 29.64
N ALA A 155 48.97 17.06 28.75
CA ALA A 155 48.88 18.52 28.87
C ALA A 155 48.04 18.97 30.07
N ALA A 156 47.00 18.22 30.44
CA ALA A 156 46.21 18.48 31.64
C ALA A 156 47.04 18.24 32.91
N GLN A 157 47.77 17.13 32.98
CA GLN A 157 48.67 16.83 34.10
C GLN A 157 49.73 17.91 34.29
N ARG A 158 50.40 18.33 33.22
CA ARG A 158 51.43 19.40 33.29
C ARG A 158 50.87 20.76 33.71
N LYS A 159 49.60 21.05 33.41
CA LYS A 159 48.93 22.27 33.90
C LYS A 159 48.59 22.18 35.38
N GLN A 160 48.24 21.00 35.86
CA GLN A 160 47.96 20.74 37.28
C GLN A 160 49.23 20.82 38.12
N GLU A 161 50.33 20.21 37.67
CA GLU A 161 51.64 20.29 38.33
C GLU A 161 52.19 21.73 38.42
N LYS A 162 51.92 22.56 37.41
CA LYS A 162 52.31 23.98 37.43
C LYS A 162 51.41 24.84 38.32
N ALA A 163 50.18 24.42 38.60
CA ALA A 163 49.26 25.12 39.49
C ALA A 163 49.53 24.80 40.96
N ASP A 164 50.04 23.60 41.27
CA ASP A 164 50.44 23.20 42.63
C ASP A 164 51.84 23.69 43.05
N ALA A 165 52.64 24.19 42.11
CA ALA A 165 54.02 24.66 42.35
C ALA A 165 54.17 26.20 42.42
N GLY A 166 53.07 26.95 42.44
CA GLY A 166 53.04 28.41 42.59
C GLY A 166 52.28 28.84 43.84
#